data_AF-A0A662GZV4-F1
#
_entry.id   AF-A0A662GZV4-F1
#
_cell.length_a   1.000
_cell.length_b   1.000
_cell.length_c   1.000
_cell.angle_alpha   90.00
_cell.angle_beta   90.00
_cell.angle_gamma   90.00
#
_symmetry.space_group_name_H-M   'P 1'
#
loop_
_entity.id
_entity.type
_entity.pdbx_description
1 polymer ?
#
loop_
_entity_poly.entity_id
_entity_poly.type
_entity_poly.pdbx_seq_one_letter_code
_entity_poly.pdbx_strand_id
1 'polypeptide(L)'
;MNYTLIALVISAILITCATVIQQSRVEVFYVWPAEIDRGLCDTITVNTAAYYSRVKDQVLSLDFLARNLEVSERYNEEFKVLGYYVVNMSITSGEDYSCVNVTVWYNLSWGQYVSKAFLMVVVLNRIGFTDPVTGEEYTNMTIALLCDRGRPLSVRVLGEYYLTYSHDNVWILIVPSSVESVVLEDWRGIRVEVLV
;
A
#
# COMPACT_ATOMS: atom_id res chain seq x y z
N MET A 1 -2.00 34.63 61.63
CA MET A 1 -1.90 33.60 60.56
C MET A 1 -0.77 32.67 60.93
N ASN A 2 -1.05 31.40 61.22
CA ASN A 2 -0.06 30.47 61.79
C ASN A 2 0.71 29.76 60.65
N TYR A 3 1.84 30.34 60.26
CA TYR A 3 2.67 29.85 59.15
C TYR A 3 3.12 28.39 59.33
N THR A 4 3.26 27.93 60.58
CA THR A 4 3.58 26.54 60.92
C THR A 4 2.46 25.58 60.52
N LEU A 5 1.20 25.99 60.70
CA LEU A 5 0.04 25.20 60.29
C LEU A 5 -0.06 25.10 58.77
N ILE A 6 0.25 26.19 58.06
CA ILE A 6 0.26 26.23 56.59
C ILE A 6 1.36 25.31 56.05
N ALA A 7 2.56 25.33 56.63
CA ALA A 7 3.65 24.45 56.24
C ALA A 7 3.29 22.97 56.42
N LEU A 8 2.68 22.60 57.56
CA LEU A 8 2.23 21.24 57.82
C LEU A 8 1.19 20.75 56.81
N VAL A 9 0.23 21.59 56.44
CA VAL A 9 -0.79 21.26 55.44
C VAL A 9 -0.16 21.06 54.06
N ILE A 10 0.77 21.92 53.66
CA ILE A 10 1.48 21.77 52.37
C ILE A 10 2.30 20.48 52.36
N SER A 11 3.02 20.16 53.44
CA SER A 11 3.78 18.92 53.54
C SER A 11 2.87 17.67 53.45
N ALA A 12 1.71 17.70 54.09
CA ALA A 12 0.74 16.61 54.01
C ALA A 12 0.23 16.41 52.56
N ILE A 13 -0.13 17.49 51.87
CA ILE A 13 -0.57 17.45 50.46
C ILE A 13 0.53 16.86 49.58
N LEU A 14 1.78 17.30 49.75
CA LEU A 14 2.91 16.81 48.95
C LEU A 14 3.18 15.32 49.18
N ILE A 15 3.09 14.85 50.43
CA ILE A 15 3.22 13.42 50.76
C ILE A 15 2.09 12.61 50.11
N THR A 16 0.86 13.12 50.13
CA THR A 16 -0.28 12.47 49.46
C THR A 16 -0.10 12.44 47.94
N CYS A 17 0.35 13.52 47.31
CA CYS A 17 0.66 13.52 45.88
C CYS A 17 1.79 12.52 45.53
N ALA A 18 2.86 12.50 46.32
CA ALA A 18 3.99 11.59 46.09
C ALA A 18 3.59 10.12 46.25
N THR A 19 2.78 9.80 47.25
CA THR A 19 2.26 8.43 47.46
C THR A 19 1.28 8.01 46.36
N VAL A 20 0.40 8.91 45.90
CA VAL A 20 -0.47 8.67 44.74
C VAL A 20 0.36 8.44 43.47
N ILE A 21 1.43 9.21 43.25
CA ILE A 21 2.32 9.04 42.09
C ILE A 21 3.11 7.71 42.18
N GLN A 22 3.58 7.32 43.37
CA GLN A 22 4.25 6.04 43.58
C GLN A 22 3.30 4.83 43.43
N GLN A 23 2.04 4.97 43.85
CA GLN A 23 1.02 3.94 43.71
C GLN A 23 0.40 3.91 42.32
N SER A 24 0.42 5.02 41.59
CA SER A 24 0.20 5.01 40.15
C SER A 24 1.39 4.31 39.50
N ARG A 25 1.32 2.98 39.49
CA ARG A 25 1.91 2.21 38.41
C ARG A 25 1.29 2.77 37.14
N VAL A 26 1.95 3.74 36.52
CA VAL A 26 1.80 3.92 35.08
C VAL A 26 2.43 2.66 34.51
N GLU A 27 1.64 1.58 34.44
CA GLU A 27 1.91 0.49 33.54
C GLU A 27 1.86 1.13 32.16
N VAL A 28 3.02 1.60 31.69
CA VAL A 28 3.22 1.87 30.28
C VAL A 28 3.14 0.50 29.62
N PHE A 29 1.92 0.04 29.39
CA PHE A 29 1.71 -0.99 28.41
C PHE A 29 2.11 -0.34 27.09
N TYR A 30 3.32 -0.62 26.63
CA TYR A 30 3.57 -0.67 25.21
C TYR A 30 2.74 -1.84 24.68
N VAL A 31 1.42 -1.66 24.60
CA VAL A 31 0.59 -2.57 23.81
C VAL A 31 0.99 -2.26 22.39
N TRP A 32 1.64 -3.21 21.72
CA TRP A 32 1.82 -3.11 20.28
C TRP A 32 0.46 -2.84 19.64
N PRO A 33 0.26 -1.66 19.03
CA PRO A 33 -1.03 -1.28 18.50
C PRO A 33 -1.43 -2.25 17.39
N ALA A 34 -2.69 -2.67 17.38
CA ALA A 34 -3.24 -3.44 16.27
C ALA A 34 -3.02 -2.72 14.92
N GLU A 35 -2.90 -1.40 14.93
CA GLU A 35 -2.56 -0.56 13.78
C GLU A 35 -1.17 -0.87 13.19
N ILE A 36 -0.17 -1.22 14.02
CA ILE A 36 1.16 -1.58 13.51
C ILE A 36 1.10 -2.92 12.79
N ASP A 37 0.42 -3.92 13.37
CA ASP A 37 0.19 -5.22 12.70
C ASP A 37 -0.53 -5.06 11.37
N ARG A 38 -1.59 -4.23 11.33
CA ARG A 38 -2.31 -3.91 10.09
C ARG A 38 -1.39 -3.29 9.05
N GLY A 39 -0.55 -2.33 9.46
CA GLY A 39 0.43 -1.70 8.58
C GLY A 39 1.47 -2.68 8.03
N LEU A 40 1.94 -3.63 8.84
CA LEU A 40 2.82 -4.71 8.40
C LEU A 40 2.12 -5.64 7.40
N CYS A 41 0.91 -6.11 7.71
CA CYS A 41 0.10 -6.92 6.79
C CYS A 41 -0.15 -6.21 5.45
N ASP A 42 -0.44 -4.90 5.47
CA ASP A 42 -0.60 -4.09 4.27
C ASP A 42 0.69 -4.00 3.45
N THR A 43 1.81 -3.78 4.12
CA THR A 43 3.12 -3.71 3.46
C THR A 43 3.48 -5.03 2.81
N ILE A 44 3.25 -6.15 3.50
CA ILE A 44 3.48 -7.50 2.98
C ILE A 44 2.58 -7.78 1.77
N THR A 45 1.30 -7.39 1.84
CA THR A 45 0.34 -7.57 0.73
C THR A 45 0.74 -6.75 -0.50
N VAL A 46 1.15 -5.50 -0.30
CA VAL A 46 1.64 -4.62 -1.37
C VAL A 46 2.92 -5.18 -1.99
N ASN A 47 3.88 -5.63 -1.19
CA ASN A 47 5.11 -6.25 -1.69
C ASN A 47 4.80 -7.50 -2.52
N THR A 48 3.85 -8.31 -2.07
CA THR A 48 3.39 -9.51 -2.78
C THR A 48 2.73 -9.13 -4.11
N ALA A 49 1.88 -8.12 -4.14
CA ALA A 49 1.28 -7.62 -5.37
C ALA A 49 2.33 -7.07 -6.35
N ALA A 50 3.31 -6.33 -5.86
CA ALA A 50 4.42 -5.81 -6.67
C ALA A 50 5.28 -6.95 -7.24
N TYR A 51 5.62 -7.96 -6.44
CA TYR A 51 6.35 -9.13 -6.91
C TYR A 51 5.55 -9.93 -7.95
N TYR A 52 4.28 -10.23 -7.64
CA TYR A 52 3.38 -10.97 -8.53
C TYR A 52 3.19 -10.25 -9.87
N SER A 53 3.03 -8.93 -9.86
CA SER A 53 2.92 -8.14 -11.09
C SER A 53 4.13 -8.22 -12.03
N ARG A 54 5.30 -8.56 -11.49
CA ARG A 54 6.56 -8.66 -12.25
C ARG A 54 6.81 -10.07 -12.76
N VAL A 55 6.57 -11.07 -11.90
CA VAL A 55 6.90 -12.47 -12.20
C VAL A 55 5.73 -13.17 -12.90
N LYS A 56 4.50 -12.71 -12.68
CA LYS A 56 3.25 -13.29 -13.22
C LYS A 56 3.05 -14.77 -12.87
N ASP A 57 3.75 -15.26 -11.84
CA ASP A 57 3.66 -16.64 -11.34
C ASP A 57 3.07 -16.64 -9.93
N GLN A 58 1.96 -17.37 -9.77
CA GLN A 58 1.24 -17.42 -8.52
C GLN A 58 2.00 -18.22 -7.45
N VAL A 59 2.66 -19.32 -7.82
CA VAL A 59 3.37 -20.19 -6.86
C VAL A 59 4.57 -19.43 -6.28
N LEU A 60 5.37 -18.79 -7.14
CA LEU A 60 6.51 -17.98 -6.68
C LEU A 60 6.06 -16.80 -5.81
N SER A 61 4.89 -16.25 -6.09
CA SER A 61 4.33 -15.13 -5.30
C SER A 61 3.83 -15.58 -3.93
N LEU A 62 3.29 -16.80 -3.82
CA LEU A 62 2.93 -17.40 -2.53
C LEU A 62 4.17 -17.71 -1.68
N ASP A 63 5.23 -18.23 -2.30
CA ASP A 63 6.52 -18.43 -1.62
C ASP A 63 7.10 -17.09 -1.13
N PHE A 64 7.01 -16.04 -1.97
CA PHE A 64 7.45 -14.70 -1.59
C PHE A 64 6.63 -14.13 -0.42
N LEU A 65 5.31 -14.31 -0.41
CA LEU A 65 4.42 -13.93 0.70
C LEU A 65 4.81 -14.63 1.99
N ALA A 66 4.98 -15.96 1.95
CA ALA A 66 5.39 -16.75 3.10
C ALA A 66 6.73 -16.26 3.65
N ARG A 67 7.70 -15.99 2.78
CA ARG A 67 9.01 -15.49 3.17
C ARG A 67 8.96 -14.09 3.78
N ASN A 68 8.11 -13.20 3.25
CA ASN A 68 7.90 -11.87 3.83
C ASN A 68 7.35 -11.97 5.25
N LEU A 69 6.37 -12.86 5.47
CA LEU A 69 5.83 -13.13 6.81
C LEU A 69 6.91 -13.63 7.77
N GLU A 70 7.67 -14.65 7.38
CA GLU A 70 8.77 -15.18 8.21
C GLU A 70 9.79 -14.10 8.60
N VAL A 71 10.17 -13.25 7.64
CA VAL A 71 11.12 -12.15 7.88
C VAL A 71 10.48 -11.12 8.82
N SER A 72 9.24 -10.72 8.58
CA SER A 72 8.54 -9.75 9.42
C SER A 72 8.38 -10.25 10.86
N GLU A 73 7.99 -11.51 11.08
CA GLU A 73 7.90 -12.10 12.42
C GLU A 73 9.27 -12.21 13.10
N ARG A 74 10.34 -12.50 12.34
CA ARG A 74 11.70 -12.59 12.89
C ARG A 74 12.21 -11.25 13.42
N TYR A 75 11.85 -10.14 12.76
CA TYR A 75 12.34 -8.80 13.13
C TYR A 75 11.35 -7.97 13.95
N ASN A 76 10.11 -8.45 14.15
CA ASN A 76 9.09 -7.82 14.97
C ASN A 76 8.52 -8.89 15.91
N GLU A 77 9.10 -9.01 17.11
CA GLU A 77 8.79 -10.11 18.04
C GLU A 77 7.30 -10.16 18.46
N GLU A 78 6.62 -9.01 18.46
CA GLU A 78 5.20 -8.90 18.80
C GLU A 78 4.26 -9.17 17.60
N PHE A 79 4.78 -9.13 16.37
CA PHE A 79 4.01 -9.43 15.16
C PHE A 79 3.93 -10.94 14.96
N LYS A 80 2.73 -11.50 15.09
CA LYS A 80 2.50 -12.95 14.89
C LYS A 80 1.27 -13.25 14.06
N VAL A 81 1.48 -13.84 12.89
CA VAL A 81 0.43 -14.33 12.00
C VAL A 81 0.22 -15.81 12.26
N LEU A 82 -0.93 -16.15 12.87
CA LEU A 82 -1.31 -17.53 13.19
C LEU A 82 -1.62 -18.35 11.93
N GLY A 83 -2.02 -17.67 10.85
CA GLY A 83 -2.25 -18.23 9.53
C GLY A 83 -2.75 -17.18 8.56
N TYR A 84 -2.70 -17.49 7.27
CA TYR A 84 -3.22 -16.60 6.23
C TYR A 84 -3.93 -17.39 5.12
N TYR A 85 -4.80 -16.71 4.39
CA TYR A 85 -5.51 -17.23 3.22
C TYR A 85 -5.51 -16.19 2.11
N VAL A 86 -5.07 -16.58 0.91
CA VAL A 86 -5.13 -15.72 -0.28
C VAL A 86 -6.53 -15.79 -0.87
N VAL A 87 -7.29 -14.71 -0.69
CA VAL A 87 -8.67 -14.59 -1.18
C VAL A 87 -8.68 -14.34 -2.68
N ASN A 88 -7.76 -13.52 -3.17
CA ASN A 88 -7.61 -13.22 -4.59
C ASN A 88 -6.15 -12.93 -4.90
N MET A 89 -5.67 -13.44 -6.03
CA MET A 89 -4.39 -13.09 -6.63
C MET A 89 -4.56 -13.22 -8.15
N SER A 90 -4.79 -12.10 -8.82
CA SER A 90 -5.10 -12.09 -10.26
C SER A 90 -4.42 -10.94 -10.99
N ILE A 91 -3.99 -11.22 -12.22
CA ILE A 91 -3.62 -10.22 -13.22
C ILE A 91 -4.60 -10.38 -14.37
N THR A 92 -5.18 -9.27 -14.82
CA THR A 92 -6.07 -9.24 -15.98
C THR A 92 -5.65 -8.08 -16.85
N SER A 93 -5.42 -8.33 -18.14
CA SER A 93 -5.14 -7.29 -19.13
C SER A 93 -6.06 -7.52 -20.32
N GLY A 94 -6.81 -6.49 -20.68
CA GLY A 94 -7.71 -6.47 -21.83
C GLY A 94 -7.69 -5.09 -22.49
N GLU A 95 -8.49 -4.94 -23.56
CA GLU A 95 -8.53 -3.70 -24.34
C GLU A 95 -9.02 -2.51 -23.50
N ASP A 96 -10.07 -2.66 -22.70
CA ASP A 96 -10.64 -1.52 -21.97
C ASP A 96 -10.09 -1.34 -20.56
N TYR A 97 -9.52 -2.40 -19.98
CA TYR A 97 -9.00 -2.34 -18.63
C TYR A 97 -7.87 -3.32 -18.38
N SER A 98 -7.00 -2.98 -17.45
CA SER A 98 -5.96 -3.86 -16.94
C SER A 98 -5.84 -3.70 -15.43
N CYS A 99 -5.62 -4.79 -14.70
CA CYS A 99 -5.70 -4.82 -13.24
C CYS A 99 -4.76 -5.86 -12.66
N VAL A 100 -4.07 -5.48 -11.58
CA VAL A 100 -3.45 -6.40 -10.64
C VAL A 100 -4.20 -6.29 -9.32
N ASN A 101 -4.64 -7.43 -8.79
CA ASN A 101 -5.35 -7.49 -7.52
C ASN A 101 -4.79 -8.62 -6.66
N VAL A 102 -4.40 -8.29 -5.43
CA VAL A 102 -4.04 -9.24 -4.40
C VAL A 102 -4.81 -8.91 -3.13
N THR A 103 -5.51 -9.90 -2.58
CA THR A 103 -6.23 -9.80 -1.32
C THR A 103 -5.84 -10.96 -0.43
N VAL A 104 -5.34 -10.65 0.76
CA VAL A 104 -4.91 -11.66 1.74
C VAL A 104 -5.66 -11.43 3.04
N TRP A 105 -6.16 -12.52 3.59
CA TRP A 105 -6.74 -12.58 4.92
C TRP A 105 -5.68 -13.12 5.89
N TYR A 106 -5.35 -12.34 6.91
CA TYR A 106 -4.47 -12.71 8.01
C TYR A 106 -5.26 -13.00 9.29
N ASN A 107 -4.92 -14.10 9.96
CA ASN A 107 -5.35 -14.41 11.32
C ASN A 107 -4.24 -14.02 12.29
N LEU A 108 -4.55 -13.14 13.23
CA LEU A 108 -3.65 -12.56 14.22
C LEU A 108 -4.14 -12.92 15.63
N SER A 109 -3.29 -12.72 16.64
CA SER A 109 -3.64 -13.00 18.05
C SER A 109 -4.85 -12.19 18.55
N TRP A 110 -5.01 -10.97 18.05
CA TRP A 110 -6.11 -10.06 18.42
C TRP A 110 -7.35 -10.20 17.54
N GLY A 111 -7.30 -10.95 16.44
CA GLY A 111 -8.44 -11.10 15.53
C GLY A 111 -8.05 -11.34 14.08
N GLN A 112 -8.89 -10.85 13.17
CA GLN A 112 -8.77 -11.09 11.74
C GLN A 112 -8.62 -9.78 10.98
N TYR A 113 -7.74 -9.78 9.98
CA TYR A 113 -7.49 -8.62 9.13
C TYR A 113 -7.44 -9.02 7.66
N VAL A 114 -8.13 -8.25 6.82
CA VAL A 114 -8.10 -8.44 5.36
C VAL A 114 -7.37 -7.27 4.75
N SER A 115 -6.22 -7.54 4.16
CA SER A 115 -5.46 -6.56 3.41
C SER A 115 -5.70 -6.72 1.91
N LYS A 116 -5.78 -5.60 1.21
CA LYS A 116 -6.05 -5.52 -0.23
C LYS A 116 -5.03 -4.59 -0.87
N ALA A 117 -4.39 -5.06 -1.93
CA ALA A 117 -3.55 -4.26 -2.79
C ALA A 117 -4.02 -4.43 -4.23
N PHE A 118 -4.45 -3.33 -4.86
CA PHE A 118 -4.76 -3.33 -6.29
C PHE A 118 -4.24 -2.09 -7.00
N LEU A 119 -3.99 -2.28 -8.29
CA LEU A 119 -3.79 -1.22 -9.26
C LEU A 119 -4.62 -1.56 -10.49
N MET A 120 -5.54 -0.68 -10.84
CA MET A 120 -6.42 -0.81 -11.99
C MET A 120 -6.20 0.37 -12.93
N VAL A 121 -6.11 0.08 -14.22
CA VAL A 121 -6.07 1.05 -15.31
C VAL A 121 -7.31 0.80 -16.17
N VAL A 122 -8.08 1.86 -16.43
CA VAL A 122 -9.21 1.84 -17.34
C VAL A 122 -8.88 2.75 -18.51
N VAL A 123 -9.01 2.26 -19.74
CA VAL A 123 -8.82 3.06 -20.94
C VAL A 123 -10.13 3.75 -21.26
N LEU A 124 -10.13 5.08 -21.20
CA LEU A 124 -11.31 5.90 -21.45
C LEU A 124 -11.45 6.26 -22.93
N ASN A 125 -10.33 6.43 -23.63
CA ASN A 125 -10.30 6.82 -25.04
C ASN A 125 -8.96 6.47 -25.70
N ARG A 126 -8.99 6.18 -27.00
CA ARG A 126 -7.83 5.99 -27.89
C ARG A 126 -8.00 6.85 -29.14
N ILE A 127 -7.00 7.67 -29.44
CA ILE A 127 -6.98 8.49 -30.65
C ILE A 127 -5.62 8.33 -31.33
N GLY A 128 -5.62 7.91 -32.59
CA GLY A 128 -4.44 7.91 -33.44
C GLY A 128 -4.15 9.32 -33.98
N PHE A 129 -2.87 9.69 -34.04
CA PHE A 129 -2.42 10.90 -34.70
C PHE A 129 -1.06 10.69 -35.36
N THR A 130 -0.77 11.47 -36.40
CA THR A 130 0.51 11.43 -37.10
C THR A 130 1.30 12.68 -36.75
N ASP A 131 2.56 12.51 -36.35
CA ASP A 131 3.47 13.64 -36.15
C ASP A 131 3.75 14.30 -37.52
N PRO A 132 3.39 15.58 -37.70
CA PRO A 132 3.57 16.27 -38.98
C PRO A 132 5.04 16.53 -39.34
N VAL A 133 5.97 16.44 -38.39
CA VAL A 133 7.41 16.69 -38.62
C VAL A 133 8.13 15.40 -39.01
N THR A 134 7.88 14.32 -38.28
CA THR A 134 8.58 13.03 -38.47
C THR A 134 7.80 12.06 -39.36
N GLY A 135 6.48 12.22 -39.49
CA GLY A 135 5.59 11.30 -40.19
C GLY A 135 5.25 10.03 -39.39
N GLU A 136 5.72 9.92 -38.15
CA GLU A 136 5.45 8.76 -37.28
C GLU A 136 4.02 8.78 -36.74
N GLU A 137 3.41 7.60 -36.63
CA GLU A 137 2.08 7.43 -36.06
C GLU A 137 2.16 7.14 -34.55
N TYR A 138 1.32 7.83 -33.79
CA TYR A 138 1.21 7.71 -32.35
C TYR A 138 -0.24 7.45 -31.95
N THR A 139 -0.40 6.73 -30.85
CA THR A 139 -1.68 6.54 -30.17
C THR A 139 -1.67 7.36 -28.88
N ASN A 140 -2.64 8.26 -28.77
CA ASN A 140 -2.94 9.02 -27.57
C ASN A 140 -4.05 8.31 -26.80
N MET A 141 -3.73 7.80 -25.62
CA MET A 141 -4.66 7.15 -24.72
C MET A 141 -4.99 8.03 -23.53
N THR A 142 -6.27 8.24 -23.28
CA THR A 142 -6.76 8.78 -22.01
C THR A 142 -7.09 7.61 -21.10
N ILE A 143 -6.42 7.52 -19.95
CA ILE A 143 -6.58 6.42 -19.00
C ILE A 143 -6.97 6.94 -17.62
N ALA A 144 -7.72 6.17 -16.85
CA ALA A 144 -7.99 6.41 -15.44
C ALA A 144 -7.32 5.32 -14.59
N LEU A 145 -6.66 5.71 -13.49
CA LEU A 145 -5.99 4.78 -12.59
C LEU A 145 -6.60 4.78 -11.18
N LEU A 146 -6.81 3.59 -10.63
CA LEU A 146 -7.42 3.39 -9.31
C LEU A 146 -6.58 2.42 -8.48
N CYS A 147 -6.51 2.66 -7.17
CA CYS A 147 -5.89 1.77 -6.20
C CYS A 147 -6.74 1.60 -4.93
N ASP A 148 -6.34 0.67 -4.06
CA ASP A 148 -6.97 0.41 -2.75
C ASP A 148 -6.98 1.62 -1.81
N ARG A 149 -6.14 2.63 -2.09
CA ARG A 149 -6.08 3.90 -1.33
C ARG A 149 -6.70 5.08 -2.08
N GLY A 150 -7.47 4.83 -3.14
CA GLY A 150 -8.08 5.85 -4.00
C GLY A 150 -7.28 6.09 -5.28
N ARG A 151 -6.73 7.30 -5.45
CA ARG A 151 -5.95 7.66 -6.65
C ARG A 151 -4.46 7.38 -6.47
N PRO A 152 -3.73 7.03 -7.53
CA PRO A 152 -2.30 6.86 -7.40
C PRO A 152 -1.56 8.18 -7.14
N LEU A 153 -0.57 8.18 -6.24
CA LEU A 153 0.25 9.37 -5.95
C LEU A 153 1.21 9.70 -7.10
N SER A 154 1.86 8.69 -7.65
CA SER A 154 2.67 8.81 -8.85
C SER A 154 2.62 7.52 -9.67
N VAL A 155 2.69 7.68 -10.97
CA VAL A 155 2.72 6.59 -11.95
C VAL A 155 3.82 6.92 -12.93
N ARG A 156 4.62 5.93 -13.28
CA ARG A 156 5.58 6.01 -14.37
C ARG A 156 5.24 4.99 -15.43
N VAL A 157 5.51 5.34 -16.68
CA VAL A 157 5.56 4.36 -17.77
C VAL A 157 6.97 3.78 -17.83
N LEU A 158 7.08 2.47 -17.99
CA LEU A 158 8.36 1.80 -18.20
C LEU A 158 8.65 1.79 -19.71
N GLY A 159 9.76 2.42 -20.10
CA GLY A 159 10.13 2.65 -21.49
C GLY A 159 10.25 4.15 -21.79
N GLU A 160 10.68 4.47 -23.01
CA GLU A 160 10.80 5.85 -23.49
C GLU A 160 9.47 6.34 -24.07
N TYR A 161 8.42 6.31 -23.25
CA TYR A 161 7.06 6.73 -23.61
C TYR A 161 6.63 7.92 -22.78
N TYR A 162 5.65 8.67 -23.28
CA TYR A 162 5.18 9.87 -22.60
C TYR A 162 3.93 9.58 -21.78
N LEU A 163 4.03 9.75 -20.46
CA LEU A 163 2.89 9.67 -19.53
C LEU A 163 2.81 10.97 -18.75
N THR A 164 1.65 11.63 -18.80
CA THR A 164 1.41 12.87 -18.07
C THR A 164 0.13 12.82 -17.26
N TYR A 165 0.16 13.42 -16.08
CA TYR A 165 -1.03 13.59 -15.25
C TYR A 165 -1.93 14.67 -15.85
N SER A 166 -3.24 14.40 -15.92
CA SER A 166 -4.22 15.39 -16.37
C SER A 166 -4.97 15.99 -15.19
N HIS A 167 -5.91 15.24 -14.61
CA HIS A 167 -6.72 15.67 -13.48
C HIS A 167 -7.33 14.47 -12.75
N ASP A 168 -7.51 14.61 -11.43
CA ASP A 168 -8.03 13.58 -10.53
C ASP A 168 -7.30 12.24 -10.62
N ASN A 169 -7.90 11.24 -11.26
CA ASN A 169 -7.30 9.92 -11.48
C ASN A 169 -6.97 9.68 -12.96
N VAL A 170 -7.08 10.70 -13.81
CA VAL A 170 -6.93 10.63 -15.26
C VAL A 170 -5.51 11.04 -15.68
N TRP A 171 -4.95 10.23 -16.59
CA TRP A 171 -3.62 10.36 -17.15
C TRP A 171 -3.70 10.27 -18.67
N ILE A 172 -2.74 10.90 -19.34
CA ILE A 172 -2.61 10.86 -20.79
C ILE A 172 -1.32 10.12 -21.11
N LEU A 173 -1.43 9.05 -21.89
CA LEU A 173 -0.34 8.19 -22.31
C LEU A 173 -0.21 8.29 -23.83
N ILE A 174 0.96 8.69 -24.31
CA ILE A 174 1.27 8.83 -25.73
C ILE A 174 2.39 7.85 -26.06
N VAL A 175 2.12 6.99 -27.03
CA VAL A 175 2.98 5.87 -27.44
C VAL A 175 3.00 5.75 -28.95
N PRO A 176 4.10 5.32 -29.59
CA PRO A 176 4.10 4.99 -31.01
C PRO A 176 3.07 3.90 -31.31
N SER A 177 2.35 4.00 -32.42
CA SER A 177 1.30 3.03 -32.81
C SER A 177 1.86 1.63 -33.15
N SER A 178 3.18 1.48 -33.25
CA SER A 178 3.86 0.19 -33.42
C SER A 178 3.99 -0.62 -32.12
N VAL A 179 3.71 -0.02 -30.97
CA VAL A 179 3.81 -0.66 -29.65
C VAL A 179 2.48 -1.34 -29.32
N GLU A 180 2.50 -2.64 -29.02
CA GLU A 180 1.29 -3.41 -28.69
C GLU A 180 0.84 -3.24 -27.23
N SER A 181 1.79 -3.09 -26.30
CA SER A 181 1.49 -2.93 -24.88
C SER A 181 2.54 -2.08 -24.18
N VAL A 182 2.12 -1.42 -23.10
CA VAL A 182 3.00 -0.64 -22.23
C VAL A 182 2.78 -0.97 -20.78
N VAL A 183 3.87 -0.95 -20.02
CA VAL A 183 3.84 -1.24 -18.58
C VAL A 183 3.82 0.06 -17.80
N LEU A 184 2.78 0.25 -17.00
CA LEU A 184 2.68 1.32 -16.01
C LEU A 184 3.08 0.78 -14.64
N GLU A 185 3.85 1.54 -13.87
CA GLU A 185 4.23 1.20 -12.50
C GLU A 185 3.86 2.36 -11.56
N ASP A 186 3.20 2.03 -10.45
CA ASP A 186 2.90 3.00 -9.40
C ASP A 186 4.05 3.17 -8.40
N TRP A 187 3.94 4.15 -7.49
CA TRP A 187 4.93 4.40 -6.43
C TRP A 187 5.18 3.24 -5.47
N ARG A 188 4.29 2.24 -5.43
CA ARG A 188 4.43 1.03 -4.62
C ARG A 188 5.20 -0.06 -5.36
N GLY A 189 5.42 0.11 -6.66
CA GLY A 189 6.10 -0.84 -7.53
C GLY A 189 5.18 -1.88 -8.16
N ILE A 190 3.85 -1.71 -8.09
CA ILE A 190 2.88 -2.59 -8.75
C ILE A 190 2.85 -2.23 -10.23
N ARG A 191 3.02 -3.24 -11.10
CA ARG A 191 3.04 -3.08 -12.55
C ARG A 191 1.74 -3.53 -13.19
N VAL A 192 1.21 -2.75 -14.11
CA VAL A 192 0.06 -3.14 -14.94
C VAL A 192 0.45 -2.99 -16.40
N GLU A 193 0.17 -4.01 -17.19
CA GLU A 193 0.37 -4.00 -18.63
C GLU A 193 -0.93 -3.56 -19.31
N VAL A 194 -0.85 -2.46 -20.05
CA VAL A 194 -1.97 -1.82 -20.76
C VAL A 194 -1.77 -2.05 -22.25
N LEU A 195 -2.79 -2.60 -22.92
CA LEU A 195 -2.80 -2.77 -24.38
C LEU A 195 -3.03 -1.41 -25.05
N VAL A 196 -2.23 -1.13 -26.07
CA VAL A 196 -2.27 0.13 -26.83
C VAL A 196 -3.30 0.06 -27.94
#